data_AF-A0A521K9P6-F1
#
_entry.id   AF-A0A521K9P6-F1
#
_cell.length_a   1.000
_cell.length_b   1.000
_cell.length_c   1.000
_cell.angle_alpha   90.00
_cell.angle_beta   90.00
_cell.angle_gamma   90.00
#
_symmetry.space_group_name_H-M   'P 1'
#
loop_
_entity.id
_entity.type
_entity.pdbx_description
1 polymer ?
#
loop_
_entity_poly.entity_id
_entity_poly.type
_entity_poly.pdbx_seq_one_letter_code
_entity_poly.pdbx_strand_id
1 'polypeptide(L)'
;MKYALGIVCLSALSLVLLSGSAAPSLQAPKPASGTQTALDALTERVTTLEKQLVTANAQCTVLSKDLDDTRALLDKTLAYLGQQALAARDMSAALDTAEQQGFAVGENHPSRKTLLEGWRKQIAAAQADLPQAPKPVAPTARATPQPRKPVAPPQK
;
A
#
# COMPACT_ATOMS: atom_id res chain seq x y z
N MET A 1 15.30 -1.82 -12.86
CA MET A 1 15.88 -1.20 -11.65
C MET A 1 14.96 -1.52 -10.48
N LYS A 2 15.44 -2.31 -9.49
CA LYS A 2 14.65 -2.78 -8.34
C LYS A 2 15.08 -1.98 -7.12
N TYR A 3 14.21 -1.12 -6.60
CA TYR A 3 14.44 -0.48 -5.29
C TYR A 3 13.96 -1.43 -4.19
N ALA A 4 14.91 -2.05 -3.50
CA ALA A 4 14.67 -2.76 -2.26
C ALA A 4 14.59 -1.73 -1.13
N LEU A 5 13.39 -1.27 -0.80
CA LEU A 5 13.13 -0.52 0.44
C LEU A 5 12.92 -1.54 1.57
N GLY A 6 14.03 -2.03 2.12
CA GLY A 6 14.05 -2.87 3.31
C GLY A 6 14.09 -2.01 4.57
N ILE A 7 12.93 -1.54 5.02
CA ILE A 7 12.78 -1.00 6.38
C ILE A 7 12.59 -2.21 7.31
N VAL A 8 13.70 -2.71 7.86
CA VAL A 8 13.68 -3.68 8.96
C VAL A 8 14.03 -2.91 10.23
N CYS A 9 12.99 -2.50 10.96
CA CYS A 9 13.10 -2.00 12.32
C CYS A 9 12.16 -2.84 13.17
N LEU A 10 12.69 -3.84 13.87
CA LEU A 10 12.04 -4.47 15.02
C LEU A 10 13.09 -5.19 15.89
N SER A 11 13.70 -4.38 16.73
CA SER A 11 13.93 -4.61 18.16
C SER A 11 14.11 -6.06 18.61
N ALA A 12 15.36 -6.53 18.62
CA ALA A 12 15.76 -7.65 19.46
C ALA A 12 15.89 -7.15 20.92
N LEU A 13 14.79 -7.15 21.67
CA LEU A 13 14.83 -6.98 23.12
C LEU A 13 14.84 -8.37 23.77
N SER A 14 16.00 -8.73 24.30
CA SER A 14 16.34 -10.02 24.90
C SER A 14 15.41 -10.41 26.06
N LEU A 15 14.75 -11.57 25.93
CA LEU A 15 14.01 -12.24 26.98
C LEU A 15 15.00 -13.07 27.82
N VAL A 16 15.53 -12.53 28.92
CA VAL A 16 16.30 -13.31 29.91
C VAL A 16 15.32 -13.88 30.93
N LEU A 17 14.94 -15.15 30.74
CA LEU A 17 14.24 -15.96 31.73
C LEU A 17 15.24 -16.48 32.77
N LEU A 18 15.39 -15.74 33.88
CA LEU A 18 16.14 -16.20 35.04
C LEU A 18 15.21 -17.04 35.93
N SER A 19 15.24 -18.36 35.73
CA SER A 19 14.59 -19.35 36.60
C SER A 19 15.32 -19.42 37.95
N GLY A 20 14.63 -19.05 39.02
CA GLY A 20 15.09 -19.23 40.39
C GLY A 20 14.75 -20.60 40.96
N SER A 21 15.61 -21.10 41.84
CA SER A 21 15.24 -22.02 42.92
C SER A 21 15.91 -21.54 44.21
N ALA A 22 15.06 -21.25 45.21
CA ALA A 22 15.36 -20.71 46.54
C ALA A 22 16.19 -21.70 47.40
N ALA A 23 16.96 -21.28 48.40
CA ALA A 23 16.41 -20.75 49.66
C ALA A 23 17.44 -19.97 50.49
N PRO A 24 17.09 -18.78 51.03
CA PRO A 24 17.81 -18.21 52.15
C PRO A 24 17.01 -18.30 53.46
N SER A 25 17.78 -18.55 54.51
CA SER A 25 17.44 -18.59 55.92
C SER A 25 16.71 -17.34 56.42
N LEU A 26 15.76 -17.54 57.34
CA LEU A 26 15.03 -16.53 58.10
C LEU A 26 15.98 -15.72 59.00
N GLN A 27 16.58 -14.66 58.47
CA GLN A 27 17.05 -13.52 59.26
C GLN A 27 16.08 -12.36 59.04
N ALA A 28 15.40 -11.94 60.11
CA ALA A 28 14.61 -10.72 60.10
C ALA A 28 15.52 -9.54 59.74
N PRO A 29 15.33 -8.89 58.57
CA PRO A 29 16.18 -7.80 58.17
C PRO A 29 15.82 -6.57 59.00
N LYS A 30 16.82 -6.05 59.70
CA LYS A 30 16.86 -4.70 60.27
C LYS A 30 16.32 -3.72 59.21
N PRO A 31 15.36 -2.83 59.53
CA PRO A 31 14.81 -1.90 58.55
C PRO A 31 15.93 -1.01 58.05
N ALA A 32 16.46 -1.36 56.87
CA ALA A 32 17.52 -0.63 56.22
C ALA A 32 16.91 0.65 55.64
N SER A 33 17.58 1.77 55.82
CA SER A 33 17.29 3.06 55.21
C SER A 33 17.35 3.06 53.66
N GLY A 34 17.28 1.90 53.01
CA GLY A 34 17.30 1.69 51.56
C GLY A 34 15.91 1.60 50.91
N THR A 35 14.83 1.66 51.69
CA THR A 35 13.47 1.76 51.12
C THR A 35 13.22 3.11 50.46
N GLN A 36 13.79 4.20 51.01
CA GLN A 36 13.64 5.54 50.47
C GLN A 36 14.31 5.68 49.09
N THR A 37 15.54 5.19 48.95
CA THR A 37 16.28 5.24 47.67
C THR A 37 15.63 4.39 46.58
N ALA A 38 14.99 3.27 46.93
CA ALA A 38 14.23 2.46 45.98
C ALA A 38 12.95 3.16 45.50
N LEU A 39 12.27 3.88 46.39
CA LEU A 39 11.08 4.69 46.05
C LEU A 39 11.44 5.86 45.14
N ASP A 40 12.56 6.54 45.42
CA ASP A 40 13.04 7.66 44.60
C ASP A 40 13.39 7.17 43.18
N ALA A 41 14.11 6.04 43.06
CA ALA A 41 14.45 5.43 41.77
C ALA A 41 13.21 4.96 40.98
N LEU A 42 12.19 4.45 41.67
CA LEU A 42 10.93 4.07 41.04
C LEU A 42 10.18 5.30 40.51
N THR A 43 10.15 6.38 41.29
CA THR A 43 9.53 7.65 40.92
C THR A 43 10.20 8.24 39.69
N GLU A 44 11.54 8.25 39.64
CA GLU A 44 12.29 8.69 38.46
C GLU A 44 11.97 7.84 37.22
N ARG A 45 11.86 6.51 37.37
CA ARG A 45 11.47 5.62 36.27
C ARG A 45 10.06 5.90 35.77
N VAL A 46 9.10 6.07 36.67
CA VAL A 46 7.70 6.38 36.31
C VAL A 46 7.63 7.70 35.56
N THR A 47 8.24 8.77 36.09
CA THR A 47 8.26 10.07 35.39
C THR A 47 8.94 10.00 34.03
N THR A 48 9.98 9.17 33.89
CA THR A 48 10.65 8.94 32.61
C THR A 48 9.74 8.23 31.62
N LEU A 49 9.06 7.16 32.05
CA LEU A 49 8.12 6.41 31.22
C LEU A 49 6.92 7.27 30.81
N GLU A 50 6.40 8.10 31.72
CA GLU A 50 5.32 9.05 31.42
C GLU A 50 5.75 10.05 30.33
N LYS A 51 6.96 10.63 30.43
CA LYS A 51 7.50 11.52 29.39
C LYS A 51 7.69 10.80 28.06
N GLN A 52 8.17 9.56 28.07
CA GLN A 52 8.33 8.74 26.86
C GLN A 52 6.97 8.44 26.22
N LEU A 53 5.96 8.10 27.01
CA LEU A 53 4.60 7.83 26.53
C LEU A 53 3.98 9.08 25.88
N VAL A 54 4.11 10.25 26.53
CA VAL A 54 3.64 11.52 25.96
C VAL A 54 4.35 11.83 24.64
N THR A 55 5.68 11.63 24.58
CA THR A 55 6.46 11.85 23.36
C THR A 55 6.05 10.89 22.24
N ALA A 56 5.88 9.61 22.55
CA ALA A 56 5.45 8.60 21.59
C ALA A 56 4.04 8.90 21.05
N ASN A 57 3.10 9.28 21.91
CA ASN A 57 1.75 9.66 21.48
C ASN A 57 1.74 10.89 20.57
N ALA A 58 2.58 11.89 20.87
CA ALA A 58 2.75 13.05 20.01
C ALA A 58 3.30 12.65 18.63
N GLN A 59 4.31 11.78 18.59
CA GLN A 59 4.87 11.25 17.34
C GLN A 59 3.85 10.45 16.54
N CYS A 60 3.07 9.56 17.19
CA CYS A 60 2.00 8.81 16.54
C CYS A 60 0.94 9.74 15.93
N THR A 61 0.58 10.81 16.63
CA THR A 61 -0.39 11.80 16.12
C THR A 61 0.13 12.52 14.88
N VAL A 62 1.39 12.95 14.89
CA VAL A 62 2.04 13.59 13.74
C VAL A 62 2.11 12.62 12.55
N LEU A 63 2.61 11.41 12.77
CA LEU A 63 2.73 10.40 11.73
C LEU A 63 1.37 10.00 11.13
N SER A 64 0.33 9.91 11.96
CA SER A 64 -1.04 9.64 11.48
C SER A 64 -1.51 10.73 10.54
N LYS A 65 -1.30 12.00 10.91
CA LYS A 65 -1.67 13.14 10.07
C LYS A 65 -0.89 13.15 8.76
N ASP A 66 0.43 12.94 8.81
CA ASP A 66 1.27 12.89 7.61
C ASP A 66 0.83 11.76 6.66
N LEU A 67 0.39 10.62 7.21
CA LEU A 67 -0.14 9.50 6.42
C LEU A 67 -1.44 9.89 5.71
N ASP A 68 -2.35 10.56 6.40
CA ASP A 68 -3.62 11.00 5.84
C ASP A 68 -3.42 12.09 4.78
N ASP A 69 -2.52 13.04 5.02
CA ASP A 69 -2.15 14.07 4.05
C ASP A 69 -1.50 13.45 2.79
N THR A 70 -0.62 12.46 2.98
CA THR A 70 0.02 11.74 1.87
C THR A 70 -1.00 10.94 1.06
N ARG A 71 -1.95 10.27 1.71
CA ARG A 71 -3.04 9.55 1.04
C ARG A 71 -3.91 10.50 0.22
N ALA A 72 -4.31 11.63 0.81
CA ALA A 72 -5.10 12.64 0.11
C ALA A 72 -4.36 13.21 -1.12
N LEU A 73 -3.04 13.39 -1.01
CA LEU A 73 -2.21 13.82 -2.14
C LEU A 73 -2.12 12.74 -3.24
N LEU A 74 -1.95 11.47 -2.85
CA LEU A 74 -1.95 10.34 -3.79
C LEU A 74 -3.27 10.23 -4.53
N ASP A 75 -4.40 10.32 -3.84
CA ASP A 75 -5.74 10.25 -4.45
C ASP A 75 -5.94 11.38 -5.48
N LYS A 76 -5.54 12.61 -5.13
CA LYS A 76 -5.57 13.76 -6.05
C LYS A 76 -4.68 13.53 -7.28
N THR A 77 -3.49 12.98 -7.06
CA THR A 77 -2.54 12.71 -8.14
C THR A 77 -3.06 11.63 -9.08
N LEU A 78 -3.63 10.55 -8.54
CA LEU A 78 -4.25 9.49 -9.31
C LEU A 78 -5.46 9.99 -10.11
N ALA A 79 -6.30 10.83 -9.51
CA ALA A 79 -7.43 11.45 -10.21
C ALA A 79 -6.96 12.32 -11.37
N TYR A 80 -5.94 13.16 -11.15
CA TYR A 80 -5.34 14.01 -12.18
C TYR A 80 -4.75 13.18 -13.33
N LEU A 81 -3.96 12.15 -13.03
CA LEU A 81 -3.40 11.23 -14.02
C LEU A 81 -4.50 10.49 -14.79
N GLY A 82 -5.58 10.09 -14.11
CA GLY A 82 -6.75 9.48 -14.74
C GLY A 82 -7.40 10.41 -15.77
N GLN A 83 -7.58 11.70 -15.44
CA GLN A 83 -8.10 12.70 -16.37
C GLN A 83 -7.16 12.95 -17.56
N GLN A 84 -5.84 13.03 -17.32
CA GLN A 84 -4.86 13.16 -18.39
C GLN A 84 -4.87 11.94 -19.33
N ALA A 85 -5.01 10.73 -18.78
CA ALA A 85 -5.09 9.51 -19.58
C ALA A 85 -6.35 9.48 -20.46
N LEU A 86 -7.51 9.92 -19.92
CA LEU A 86 -8.74 10.06 -20.70
C LEU A 86 -8.59 11.09 -21.81
N ALA A 87 -8.05 12.28 -21.51
CA ALA A 87 -7.81 13.32 -22.51
C ALA A 87 -6.87 12.85 -23.63
N ALA A 88 -5.78 12.15 -23.28
CA ALA A 88 -4.85 11.58 -24.25
C ALA A 88 -5.52 10.51 -25.14
N ARG A 89 -6.38 9.67 -24.56
CA ARG A 89 -7.15 8.67 -25.31
C ARG A 89 -8.12 9.33 -26.28
N ASP A 90 -8.87 10.33 -25.83
CA ASP A 90 -9.86 11.03 -26.65
C ASP A 90 -9.17 11.81 -27.79
N MET A 91 -8.00 12.41 -27.53
CA MET A 91 -7.16 13.03 -28.55
C MET A 91 -6.62 12.00 -29.56
N SER A 92 -6.21 10.81 -29.12
CA SER A 92 -5.83 9.72 -30.04
C SER A 92 -7.00 9.34 -30.96
N ALA A 93 -8.21 9.19 -30.42
CA ALA A 93 -9.39 8.84 -31.20
C ALA A 93 -9.77 9.95 -32.21
N ALA A 94 -9.63 11.23 -31.82
CA ALA A 94 -9.85 12.36 -32.71
C ALA A 94 -8.83 12.37 -33.87
N LEU A 95 -7.56 12.04 -33.60
CA LEU A 95 -6.52 11.94 -34.62
C LEU A 95 -6.78 10.77 -35.60
N ASP A 96 -7.21 9.62 -35.09
CA ASP A 96 -7.59 8.48 -35.93
C ASP A 96 -8.79 8.82 -36.82
N THR A 97 -9.77 9.55 -36.28
CA THR A 97 -10.92 10.05 -37.06
C THR A 97 -10.50 11.05 -38.14
N ALA A 98 -9.62 12.00 -37.80
CA ALA A 98 -9.08 12.96 -38.76
C ALA A 98 -8.31 12.25 -39.90
N GLU A 99 -7.51 11.24 -39.56
CA GLU A 99 -6.80 10.40 -40.54
C GLU A 99 -7.78 9.73 -41.52
N GLN A 100 -8.87 9.14 -41.01
CA GLN A 100 -9.93 8.53 -41.83
C GLN A 100 -10.67 9.54 -42.73
N GLN A 101 -10.86 10.78 -42.26
CA GLN A 101 -11.50 11.86 -43.02
C GLN A 101 -10.60 12.47 -44.10
N GLY A 102 -9.41 11.92 -44.32
CA GLY A 102 -8.51 12.37 -45.38
C GLY A 102 -7.52 13.44 -44.93
N PHE A 103 -7.36 13.68 -43.63
CA PHE A 103 -6.27 14.53 -43.12
C PHE A 103 -4.91 14.05 -43.65
N ALA A 104 -4.75 12.74 -43.84
CA ALA A 104 -3.55 12.16 -44.43
C ALA A 104 -3.46 12.28 -45.97
N VAL A 105 -4.46 12.76 -46.71
CA VAL A 105 -4.52 12.54 -48.18
C VAL A 105 -4.26 13.82 -49.02
N GLY A 106 -3.81 14.91 -48.41
CA GLY A 106 -3.45 16.17 -49.12
C GLY A 106 -1.94 16.39 -49.33
N GLU A 107 -1.59 17.55 -49.89
CA GLU A 107 -0.22 17.97 -50.29
C GLU A 107 0.86 17.74 -49.21
N ASN A 108 0.51 17.89 -47.92
CA ASN A 108 1.39 17.63 -46.78
C ASN A 108 1.19 16.25 -46.11
N HIS A 109 0.90 15.20 -46.87
CA HIS A 109 0.73 13.84 -46.34
C HIS A 109 1.93 13.36 -45.50
N PRO A 110 3.19 13.42 -45.98
CA PRO A 110 4.31 12.82 -45.27
C PRO A 110 4.52 13.44 -43.89
N SER A 111 4.44 14.77 -43.78
CA SER A 111 4.59 15.50 -42.51
C SER A 111 3.51 15.13 -41.50
N ARG A 112 2.26 14.96 -41.93
CA ARG A 112 1.14 14.58 -41.06
C ARG A 112 1.27 13.14 -40.56
N LYS A 113 1.74 12.23 -41.40
CA LYS A 113 2.02 10.84 -41.01
C LYS A 113 3.12 10.77 -39.95
N THR A 114 4.22 11.51 -40.14
CA THR A 114 5.33 11.57 -39.16
C THR A 114 4.86 12.12 -37.81
N LEU A 115 3.99 13.14 -37.81
CA LEU A 115 3.45 13.72 -36.58
C LEU A 115 2.57 12.72 -35.83
N LEU A 116 1.68 12.00 -36.53
CA LEU A 116 0.85 10.94 -35.96
C LEU A 116 1.68 9.78 -35.38
N GLU A 117 2.73 9.34 -36.11
CA GLU A 117 3.64 8.30 -35.62
C GLU A 117 4.42 8.76 -34.37
N GLY A 118 4.90 10.01 -34.37
CA GLY A 118 5.57 10.60 -33.21
C GLY A 118 4.65 10.66 -31.98
N TRP A 119 3.41 11.10 -32.17
CA TRP A 119 2.40 11.15 -31.13
C TRP A 119 2.07 9.76 -30.57
N ARG A 120 1.84 8.77 -31.45
CA ARG A 120 1.57 7.38 -31.04
C ARG A 120 2.75 6.79 -30.24
N LYS A 121 3.99 7.05 -30.66
CA LYS A 121 5.20 6.65 -29.92
C LYS A 121 5.27 7.31 -28.54
N GLN A 122 4.94 8.59 -28.45
CA GLN A 122 4.91 9.31 -27.18
C GLN A 122 3.87 8.73 -26.22
N ILE A 123 2.65 8.41 -26.70
CA ILE A 123 1.62 7.75 -25.89
C ILE A 123 2.10 6.36 -25.44
N ALA A 124 2.66 5.56 -26.34
CA ALA A 124 3.15 4.22 -26.01
C ALA A 124 4.25 4.27 -24.94
N ALA A 125 5.18 5.23 -25.03
CA ALA A 125 6.20 5.45 -24.03
C ALA A 125 5.60 5.88 -22.67
N ALA A 126 4.62 6.78 -22.68
CA ALA A 126 3.92 7.21 -21.47
C ALA A 126 3.13 6.07 -20.79
N GLN A 127 2.69 5.06 -21.56
CA GLN A 127 1.97 3.90 -21.05
C GLN A 127 2.87 2.75 -20.60
N ALA A 128 4.14 2.72 -21.00
CA ALA A 128 5.05 1.59 -20.76
C ALA A 128 5.31 1.33 -19.27
N ASP A 129 5.36 2.39 -18.46
CA ASP A 129 5.66 2.33 -17.02
C ASP A 129 4.40 2.36 -16.14
N LEU A 130 3.20 2.40 -16.73
CA LEU A 130 1.97 2.34 -15.95
C LEU A 130 1.80 0.92 -15.38
N PRO A 131 1.46 0.78 -14.09
CA PRO A 131 1.16 -0.52 -13.51
C PRO A 131 0.01 -1.17 -14.28
N GLN A 132 0.27 -2.32 -14.89
CA GLN A 132 -0.77 -3.06 -15.59
C GLN A 132 -1.81 -3.54 -14.58
N ALA A 133 -3.06 -3.14 -14.78
CA ALA A 133 -4.16 -3.71 -14.01
C ALA A 133 -4.14 -5.25 -14.18
N PRO A 134 -4.39 -6.03 -13.12
CA PRO A 134 -4.52 -7.47 -13.22
C PRO A 134 -5.51 -7.80 -14.34
N LYS A 135 -5.07 -8.59 -15.33
CA LYS A 135 -5.95 -9.05 -16.40
C LYS A 135 -7.20 -9.66 -15.77
N PRO A 136 -8.43 -9.22 -16.15
CA PRO A 136 -9.64 -9.85 -15.66
C PRO A 136 -9.55 -11.35 -15.92
N VAL A 137 -9.63 -12.15 -14.86
CA VAL A 137 -9.72 -13.59 -15.00
C VAL A 137 -10.99 -13.84 -15.80
N ALA A 138 -10.84 -14.44 -16.99
CA ALA A 138 -11.97 -14.76 -17.84
C ALA A 138 -13.03 -15.47 -16.99
N PRO A 139 -14.32 -15.10 -17.09
CA PRO A 139 -15.36 -15.73 -16.31
C PRO A 139 -15.27 -17.23 -16.55
N THR A 140 -14.92 -17.97 -15.48
CA THR A 140 -14.88 -19.42 -15.51
C THR A 140 -16.21 -19.87 -16.08
N ALA A 141 -16.15 -20.57 -17.21
CA ALA A 141 -17.33 -21.01 -17.93
C ALA A 141 -18.35 -21.54 -16.91
N ARG A 142 -19.55 -20.93 -16.88
CA ARG A 142 -20.65 -21.39 -16.02
C ARG A 142 -20.70 -22.90 -16.13
N ALA A 143 -20.59 -23.58 -14.99
CA ALA A 143 -20.75 -25.02 -14.91
C ALA A 143 -21.99 -25.41 -15.72
N THR A 144 -21.75 -26.21 -16.75
CA THR A 144 -22.82 -26.75 -17.59
C THR A 144 -23.85 -27.39 -16.66
N PRO A 145 -25.15 -27.04 -16.76
CA PRO A 145 -26.17 -27.63 -15.91
C PRO A 145 -26.07 -29.16 -16.02
N GLN A 146 -25.76 -29.84 -14.92
CA GLN A 146 -25.73 -31.30 -14.93
C GLN A 146 -27.11 -31.82 -15.37
N PRO A 147 -27.17 -32.78 -16.31
CA PRO A 147 -28.42 -33.40 -16.69
C PRO A 147 -29.01 -34.09 -15.45
N ARG A 148 -30.20 -33.64 -15.02
CA ARG A 148 -30.92 -34.28 -13.92
C ARG A 148 -31.19 -35.74 -14.31
N LYS A 149 -30.79 -36.68 -13.45
CA LYS A 149 -31.18 -38.09 -13.59
C LYS A 149 -32.72 -38.17 -13.63
N PRO A 150 -33.31 -38.93 -14.55
CA PRO A 150 -34.75 -39.17 -14.57
C PRO A 150 -35.18 -39.84 -13.26
N VAL A 151 -36.14 -39.22 -12.57
CA VAL A 151 -36.82 -39.84 -11.44
C VAL A 151 -37.72 -40.92 -12.02
N ALA A 152 -37.51 -42.17 -11.59
CA ALA A 152 -38.35 -43.29 -12.01
C ALA A 152 -39.79 -43.07 -11.51
N PRO A 153 -40.82 -43.32 -12.35
CA PRO A 153 -42.20 -43.18 -11.94
C PRO A 153 -42.56 -44.22 -10.86
N PRO A 154 -43.47 -43.89 -9.93
CA PRO A 154 -43.90 -44.80 -8.88
C PRO A 154 -44.60 -46.02 -9.49
N GLN A 155 -44.15 -47.21 -9.10
CA GLN A 155 -44.81 -48.46 -9.46
C GLN A 155 -46.14 -48.54 -8.70
N LYS A 156 -47.23 -48.81 -9.42
CA LYS A 156 -48.55 -49.12 -8.89
C LYS A 156 -48.69 -50.62 -8.66
#